data_AF-A0A4R0H0C0-F1
#
_entry.id   AF-A0A4R0H0C0-F1
#
_cell.length_a   1.000
_cell.length_b   1.000
_cell.length_c   1.000
_cell.angle_alpha   90.00
_cell.angle_beta   90.00
_cell.angle_gamma   90.00
#
_symmetry.space_group_name_H-M   'P 1'
#
loop_
_entity.id
_entity.type
_entity.pdbx_description
1 polymer ?
#
loop_
_entity_poly.entity_id
_entity_poly.type
_entity_poly.pdbx_seq_one_letter_code
_entity_poly.pdbx_strand_id
1 'polypeptide(L)'
;YRDAVVEQLGLKLEVAKVEDYIADGRLRERTDGTRNQLQTVPLLDSINAHRFDAVFGGGRRDEERARAKERIFSLRDEFGQWDPRNQRPELWSLYNGRHRPGEHVRVFPLSNWTELDVWNYIEREQIPLPSIYYAHERDVFERDGMLLAVGPYSQPRSGETVHSRVVRYRTVGDMSCTGAVASTATSPAEVVIEVAASEITERGATRADDRASEAAMEDRKREGYF
;
A
#
# COMPACT_ATOMS: atom_id res chain seq x y z
N TYR A 1 -11.23 -11.57 6.57
CA TYR A 1 -11.29 -10.15 7.02
C TYR A 1 -12.00 -9.27 6.00
N ARG A 2 -11.45 -9.04 4.80
CA ARG A 2 -12.09 -8.24 3.72
C ARG A 2 -13.57 -8.55 3.54
N ASP A 3 -13.92 -9.82 3.30
CA ASP A 3 -15.30 -10.23 3.01
C ASP A 3 -16.25 -9.97 4.19
N ALA A 4 -15.77 -10.19 5.42
CA ALA A 4 -16.54 -9.91 6.63
C ALA A 4 -16.82 -8.41 6.81
N VAL A 5 -15.86 -7.54 6.49
CA VAL A 5 -16.05 -6.07 6.54
C VAL A 5 -17.07 -5.62 5.49
N VAL A 6 -16.99 -6.17 4.28
CA VAL A 6 -17.94 -5.87 3.19
C VAL A 6 -19.35 -6.25 3.60
N GLU A 7 -19.53 -7.45 4.14
CA GLU A 7 -20.82 -7.95 4.62
C GLU A 7 -21.36 -7.09 5.77
N GLN A 8 -20.54 -6.85 6.80
CA GLN A 8 -20.93 -6.07 7.98
C GLN A 8 -21.40 -4.66 7.64
N LEU A 9 -20.75 -4.02 6.66
CA LEU A 9 -21.04 -2.64 6.26
C LEU A 9 -22.02 -2.54 5.08
N GLY A 10 -22.49 -3.66 4.53
CA GLY A 10 -23.39 -3.68 3.38
C GLY A 10 -22.79 -3.05 2.13
N LEU A 11 -21.47 -3.19 1.95
CA LEU A 11 -20.74 -2.53 0.86
C LEU A 11 -20.82 -3.33 -0.43
N LYS A 12 -20.73 -2.62 -1.57
CA LYS A 12 -20.43 -3.24 -2.85
C LYS A 12 -18.92 -3.28 -3.05
N LEU A 13 -18.36 -4.48 -3.20
CA LEU A 13 -16.95 -4.67 -3.49
C LEU A 13 -16.75 -5.10 -4.94
N GLU A 14 -16.11 -4.23 -5.74
CA GLU A 14 -15.60 -4.59 -7.07
C GLU A 14 -14.20 -5.20 -6.93
N VAL A 15 -13.96 -6.34 -7.57
CA VAL A 15 -12.70 -7.09 -7.46
C VAL A 15 -12.10 -7.32 -8.84
N ALA A 16 -10.91 -6.79 -9.07
CA ALA A 16 -10.06 -7.13 -10.22
C ALA A 16 -8.84 -7.92 -9.74
N LYS A 17 -8.52 -9.00 -10.45
CA LYS A 17 -7.43 -9.92 -10.08
C LYS A 17 -6.34 -9.88 -11.13
N VAL A 18 -5.08 -9.75 -10.70
CA VAL A 18 -3.93 -9.82 -11.60
C VAL A 18 -3.90 -11.17 -12.34
N GLU A 19 -4.35 -12.24 -11.68
CA GLU A 19 -4.45 -13.58 -12.24
C GLU A 19 -5.30 -13.64 -13.52
N ASP A 20 -6.41 -12.90 -13.57
CA ASP A 20 -7.31 -12.92 -14.75
C ASP A 20 -6.61 -12.34 -15.98
N TYR A 21 -5.78 -11.30 -15.78
CA TYR A 21 -5.02 -10.63 -16.82
C TYR A 21 -3.79 -11.43 -17.27
N ILE A 22 -3.25 -12.28 -16.39
CA ILE A 22 -2.22 -13.25 -16.76
C ILE A 22 -2.86 -14.38 -17.57
N ALA A 23 -4.02 -14.88 -17.13
CA ALA A 23 -4.72 -15.99 -17.78
C ALA A 23 -5.17 -15.67 -19.21
N ASP A 24 -5.58 -14.43 -19.48
CA ASP A 24 -5.97 -13.98 -20.83
C ASP A 24 -4.80 -13.44 -21.68
N GLY A 25 -3.60 -13.36 -21.11
CA GLY A 25 -2.37 -12.99 -21.81
C GLY A 25 -2.09 -11.48 -21.92
N ARG A 26 -2.91 -10.61 -21.32
CA ARG A 26 -2.62 -9.16 -21.23
C ARG A 26 -1.41 -8.85 -20.37
N LEU A 27 -1.14 -9.67 -19.34
CA LEU A 27 0.03 -9.59 -18.47
C LEU A 27 0.83 -10.88 -18.51
N ARG A 28 2.11 -10.77 -18.12
CA ARG A 28 3.00 -11.91 -17.95
C ARG A 28 3.59 -11.87 -16.55
N GLU A 29 3.79 -13.05 -15.97
CA GLU A 29 4.53 -13.17 -14.72
C GLU A 29 5.93 -12.59 -14.85
N ARG A 30 6.35 -11.89 -13.80
CA ARG A 30 7.68 -11.32 -13.74
C ARG A 30 8.67 -12.37 -13.26
N THR A 31 9.88 -12.31 -13.77
CA THR A 31 10.98 -13.20 -13.36
C THR A 31 11.40 -12.99 -11.90
N ASP A 32 11.17 -11.78 -11.37
CA ASP A 32 11.42 -11.43 -9.97
C ASP A 32 10.33 -11.92 -8.99
N GLY A 33 9.22 -12.46 -9.50
CA GLY A 33 8.10 -12.97 -8.69
C GLY A 33 7.27 -11.89 -7.99
N THR A 34 7.56 -10.61 -8.23
CA THR A 34 6.78 -9.50 -7.69
C THR A 34 5.60 -9.21 -8.60
N ARG A 35 4.42 -8.89 -8.03
CA ARG A 35 3.25 -8.50 -8.83
C ARG A 35 2.81 -7.05 -8.60
N ASN A 36 3.50 -6.29 -7.75
CA ASN A 36 3.18 -4.89 -7.46
C ASN A 36 3.06 -4.03 -8.74
N GLN A 37 3.96 -4.19 -9.71
CA GLN A 37 3.86 -3.46 -10.99
C GLN A 37 2.74 -3.97 -11.90
N LEU A 38 2.36 -5.24 -11.76
CA LEU A 38 1.28 -5.84 -12.55
C LEU A 38 -0.10 -5.35 -12.11
N GLN A 39 -0.23 -4.78 -10.91
CA GLN A 39 -1.50 -4.25 -10.38
C GLN A 39 -1.99 -2.98 -11.08
N THR A 40 -1.11 -2.24 -11.76
CA THR A 40 -1.47 -0.98 -12.44
C THR A 40 -2.52 -1.20 -13.53
N VAL A 41 -2.34 -2.22 -14.38
CA VAL A 41 -3.26 -2.48 -15.50
C VAL A 41 -4.67 -2.85 -15.01
N PRO A 42 -4.85 -3.80 -14.07
CA PRO A 42 -6.17 -4.09 -13.49
C PRO A 42 -6.83 -2.89 -12.83
N LEU A 43 -6.05 -2.03 -12.15
CA LEU A 43 -6.57 -0.81 -11.53
C LEU A 43 -7.14 0.13 -12.60
N LEU A 44 -6.37 0.47 -13.62
CA LEU A 44 -6.77 1.39 -14.69
C LEU A 44 -7.97 0.87 -15.49
N ASP A 45 -7.94 -0.41 -15.88
CA ASP A 45 -9.06 -1.05 -16.59
C ASP A 45 -10.34 -1.02 -15.75
N SER A 46 -10.25 -1.25 -14.44
CA SER A 46 -11.41 -1.19 -13.54
C SER A 46 -11.99 0.21 -13.44
N ILE A 47 -11.14 1.23 -13.28
CA ILE A 47 -11.58 2.63 -13.22
C ILE A 47 -12.31 3.03 -14.50
N ASN A 48 -11.76 2.65 -15.65
CA ASN A 48 -12.35 2.94 -16.94
C ASN A 48 -13.66 2.18 -17.16
N ALA A 49 -13.70 0.89 -16.83
CA ALA A 49 -14.90 0.06 -16.98
C ALA A 49 -16.06 0.56 -16.11
N HIS A 50 -15.78 0.99 -14.88
CA HIS A 50 -16.78 1.49 -13.94
C HIS A 50 -17.02 3.00 -14.04
N ARG A 51 -16.19 3.72 -14.81
CA ARG A 51 -16.22 5.18 -14.99
C ARG A 51 -16.13 5.92 -13.64
N PHE A 52 -15.14 5.56 -12.83
CA PHE A 52 -14.89 6.24 -11.57
C PHE A 52 -14.18 7.59 -11.80
N ASP A 53 -14.88 8.68 -11.53
CA ASP A 53 -14.36 10.05 -11.66
C ASP A 53 -13.41 10.44 -10.50
N ALA A 54 -13.57 9.80 -9.33
CA ALA A 54 -12.75 10.01 -8.15
C ALA A 54 -12.44 8.68 -7.45
N VAL A 55 -11.18 8.48 -7.08
CA VAL A 55 -10.70 7.27 -6.41
C VAL A 55 -9.91 7.67 -5.17
N PHE A 56 -10.38 7.21 -4.01
CA PHE A 56 -9.70 7.45 -2.74
C PHE A 56 -8.54 6.47 -2.54
N GLY A 57 -7.36 7.00 -2.28
CA GLY A 57 -6.15 6.24 -1.93
C GLY A 57 -5.73 6.49 -0.49
N GLY A 58 -5.17 5.47 0.14
CA GLY A 58 -4.66 5.54 1.52
C GLY A 58 -3.21 6.05 1.65
N GLY A 59 -2.60 6.56 0.56
CA GLY A 59 -1.22 7.02 0.58
C GLY A 59 -1.00 8.24 1.49
N ARG A 60 0.12 8.23 2.23
CA ARG A 60 0.49 9.31 3.17
C ARG A 60 1.91 9.79 2.91
N ARG A 61 2.18 11.06 3.24
CA ARG A 61 3.47 11.71 2.95
C ARG A 61 4.62 11.17 3.82
N ASP A 62 4.32 10.66 5.01
CA ASP A 62 5.29 10.09 5.95
C ASP A 62 5.67 8.63 5.64
N GLU A 63 4.88 7.93 4.81
CA GLU A 63 5.11 6.52 4.48
C GLU A 63 6.50 6.29 3.86
N GLU A 64 6.93 7.20 2.99
CA GLU A 64 8.17 7.10 2.22
C GLU A 64 8.59 8.48 1.68
N ARG A 65 9.91 8.73 1.60
CA ARG A 65 10.47 10.05 1.21
C ARG A 65 9.93 10.58 -0.12
N ALA A 66 9.78 9.73 -1.12
CA ALA A 66 9.35 10.14 -2.46
C ALA A 66 7.87 10.60 -2.49
N ARG A 67 7.09 10.30 -1.44
CA ARG A 67 5.72 10.80 -1.28
C ARG A 67 5.62 12.15 -0.60
N ALA A 68 6.70 12.71 -0.07
CA ALA A 68 6.66 13.97 0.68
C ALA A 68 6.07 15.15 -0.13
N LYS A 69 6.15 15.09 -1.45
CA LYS A 69 5.63 16.10 -2.39
C LYS A 69 4.26 15.74 -2.97
N GLU A 70 3.62 14.66 -2.51
CA GLU A 70 2.30 14.25 -3.00
C GLU A 70 1.22 15.25 -2.62
N ARG A 71 0.30 15.46 -3.57
CA ARG A 71 -0.87 16.31 -3.42
C ARG A 71 -2.03 15.49 -2.87
N ILE A 72 -2.99 16.17 -2.23
CA ILE A 72 -4.22 15.52 -1.79
C ILE A 72 -5.06 15.14 -3.03
N PHE A 73 -5.11 16.02 -4.03
CA PHE A 73 -5.75 15.80 -5.33
C PHE A 73 -4.66 15.61 -6.40
N SER A 74 -4.60 14.41 -6.97
CA SER A 74 -3.71 14.08 -8.08
C SER A 74 -4.54 13.80 -9.33
N LEU A 75 -4.51 14.73 -10.28
CA LEU A 75 -5.27 14.61 -11.53
C LEU A 75 -4.61 13.59 -12.46
N ARG A 76 -5.43 12.77 -13.09
CA ARG A 76 -5.06 11.74 -14.05
C ARG A 76 -5.75 12.00 -15.39
N ASP A 77 -5.05 11.77 -16.49
CA ASP A 77 -5.65 11.85 -17.82
C ASP A 77 -6.55 10.62 -18.12
N GLU A 78 -7.08 10.55 -19.34
CA GLU A 78 -7.97 9.46 -19.79
C GLU A 78 -7.30 8.07 -19.82
N PHE A 79 -5.97 8.03 -19.84
CA PHE A 79 -5.18 6.81 -19.77
C PHE A 79 -4.70 6.51 -18.34
N GLY A 80 -5.08 7.34 -17.37
CA GLY A 80 -4.64 7.25 -15.98
C GLY A 80 -3.24 7.79 -15.71
N GLN A 81 -2.62 8.46 -16.67
CA GLN A 81 -1.26 8.96 -16.53
C GLN A 81 -1.22 10.26 -15.73
N TRP A 82 -0.06 10.52 -15.14
CA TRP A 82 0.23 11.76 -14.42
C TRP A 82 0.94 12.79 -15.30
N ASP A 83 0.43 14.02 -15.31
CA ASP A 83 1.15 15.17 -15.86
C ASP A 83 1.40 16.22 -14.76
N PRO A 84 2.68 16.58 -14.46
CA PRO A 84 3.01 17.61 -13.48
C PRO A 84 2.38 18.97 -13.81
N ARG A 85 2.20 19.30 -15.10
CA ARG A 85 1.68 20.59 -15.56
C ARG A 85 0.18 20.75 -15.32
N ASN A 86 -0.54 19.62 -15.23
CA ASN A 86 -1.99 19.60 -15.02
C ASN A 86 -2.37 19.62 -13.54
N GLN A 87 -1.40 19.46 -12.63
CA GLN A 87 -1.63 19.49 -11.19
C GLN A 87 -1.96 20.91 -10.71
N ARG A 88 -2.91 21.01 -9.79
CA ARG A 88 -3.43 22.30 -9.32
C ARG A 88 -2.79 22.70 -7.98
N PRO A 89 -2.53 23.99 -7.73
CA PRO A 89 -2.20 24.47 -6.39
C PRO A 89 -3.32 24.13 -5.39
N GLU A 90 -2.93 23.68 -4.19
CA GLU A 90 -3.84 23.38 -3.08
C GLU A 90 -3.63 24.48 -2.03
N LEU A 91 -4.42 25.55 -2.10
CA LEU A 91 -4.29 26.68 -1.17
C LEU A 91 -5.29 26.48 -0.02
N TRP A 92 -4.79 26.52 1.21
CA TRP A 92 -5.58 26.24 2.43
C TRP A 92 -6.25 24.87 2.39
N SER A 93 -7.57 24.82 2.51
CA SER A 93 -8.40 23.60 2.37
C SER A 93 -9.32 23.70 1.14
N LEU A 94 -8.91 24.47 0.14
CA LEU A 94 -9.63 24.61 -1.13
C LEU A 94 -9.02 23.68 -2.17
N TYR A 95 -9.83 22.71 -2.62
CA TYR A 95 -9.42 21.70 -3.59
C TYR A 95 -10.16 21.88 -4.91
N ASN A 96 -9.43 21.75 -6.02
CA ASN A 96 -10.01 21.81 -7.36
C ASN A 96 -9.94 20.43 -8.02
N GLY A 97 -11.04 19.66 -7.88
CA GLY A 97 -11.20 18.36 -8.51
C GLY A 97 -11.85 18.38 -9.90
N ARG A 98 -12.01 19.55 -10.54
CA ARG A 98 -12.60 19.63 -11.89
C ARG A 98 -11.68 18.94 -12.89
N HIS A 99 -12.26 18.02 -13.66
CA HIS A 99 -11.58 17.23 -14.69
C HIS A 99 -12.51 17.09 -15.92
N ARG A 100 -11.96 16.67 -17.06
CA ARG A 100 -12.71 16.44 -18.30
C ARG A 100 -13.32 15.03 -18.32
N PRO A 101 -14.35 14.77 -19.15
CA PRO A 101 -14.84 13.41 -19.34
C PRO A 101 -13.71 12.45 -19.72
N GLY A 102 -13.64 11.29 -19.06
CA GLY A 102 -12.58 10.29 -19.24
C GLY A 102 -11.39 10.47 -18.30
N GLU A 103 -11.09 11.70 -17.86
CA GLU A 103 -10.12 11.96 -16.80
C GLU A 103 -10.69 11.57 -15.43
N HIS A 104 -9.83 11.40 -14.44
CA HIS A 104 -10.26 11.15 -13.07
C HIS A 104 -9.27 11.75 -12.07
N VAL A 105 -9.66 11.77 -10.79
CA VAL A 105 -8.79 12.24 -9.71
C VAL A 105 -8.50 11.15 -8.70
N ARG A 106 -7.22 11.02 -8.30
CA ARG A 106 -6.83 10.30 -7.08
C ARG A 106 -6.87 11.25 -5.91
N VAL A 107 -7.59 10.88 -4.86
CA VAL A 107 -7.76 11.69 -3.66
C VAL A 107 -7.14 10.97 -2.48
N PHE A 108 -6.29 11.65 -1.70
CA PHE A 108 -5.57 11.07 -0.57
C PHE A 108 -5.95 11.82 0.73
N PRO A 109 -7.08 11.49 1.37
CA PRO A 109 -7.58 12.25 2.53
C PRO A 109 -6.63 12.21 3.73
N LEU A 110 -5.83 11.15 3.82
CA LEU A 110 -4.90 10.91 4.92
C LEU A 110 -3.50 11.44 4.63
N SER A 111 -3.26 12.21 3.55
CA SER A 111 -1.88 12.60 3.16
C SER A 111 -1.06 13.26 4.27
N ASN A 112 -1.72 13.98 5.19
CA ASN A 112 -1.09 14.68 6.31
C ASN A 112 -1.04 13.89 7.62
N TRP A 113 -1.56 12.66 7.63
CA TRP A 113 -1.55 11.80 8.81
C TRP A 113 -0.25 11.03 8.89
N THR A 114 0.32 10.96 10.09
CA THR A 114 1.45 10.08 10.41
C THR A 114 0.98 8.67 10.76
N GLU A 115 1.91 7.70 10.81
CA GLU A 115 1.60 6.34 11.30
C GLU A 115 1.01 6.40 12.72
N LEU A 116 1.52 7.31 13.56
CA LEU A 116 1.02 7.54 14.90
C LEU A 116 -0.43 8.05 14.92
N ASP A 117 -0.79 8.98 14.02
CA ASP A 117 -2.17 9.48 13.91
C ASP A 117 -3.14 8.37 13.51
N VAL A 118 -2.73 7.50 12.58
CA VAL A 118 -3.52 6.35 12.14
C VAL A 118 -3.78 5.40 13.31
N TRP A 119 -2.74 5.03 14.07
CA TRP A 119 -2.89 4.12 15.22
C TRP A 119 -3.71 4.73 16.36
N ASN A 120 -3.50 6.01 16.68
CA ASN A 120 -4.32 6.72 17.66
C ASN A 120 -5.81 6.72 17.29
N TYR A 121 -6.12 6.87 15.99
CA TYR A 121 -7.50 6.83 15.52
C TYR A 121 -8.10 5.42 15.58
N ILE A 122 -7.31 4.40 15.22
CA ILE A 122 -7.71 2.99 15.33
C ILE A 122 -8.02 2.62 16.77
N GLU A 123 -7.18 3.03 17.72
CA GLU A 123 -7.39 2.85 19.15
C GLU A 123 -8.67 3.57 19.62
N ARG A 124 -8.79 4.87 19.31
CA ARG A 124 -9.91 5.71 19.77
C ARG A 124 -11.26 5.23 19.25
N GLU A 125 -11.34 4.91 17.96
CA GLU A 125 -12.57 4.46 17.30
C GLU A 125 -12.78 2.94 17.41
N GLN A 126 -11.86 2.24 18.08
CA GLN A 126 -11.90 0.79 18.27
C GLN A 126 -12.06 0.01 16.95
N ILE A 127 -11.32 0.42 15.92
CA ILE A 127 -11.41 -0.18 14.59
C ILE A 127 -10.80 -1.59 14.64
N PRO A 128 -11.56 -2.65 14.33
CA PRO A 128 -11.00 -3.99 14.28
C PRO A 128 -9.94 -4.05 13.17
N LEU A 129 -8.88 -4.81 13.39
CA LEU A 129 -7.85 -5.07 12.39
C LEU A 129 -7.56 -6.57 12.29
N PRO A 130 -7.02 -7.04 11.15
CA PRO A 130 -6.43 -8.38 11.06
C PRO A 130 -5.38 -8.60 12.16
N SER A 131 -5.37 -9.80 12.75
CA SER A 131 -4.46 -10.13 13.86
C SER A 131 -2.98 -9.99 13.52
N ILE A 132 -2.61 -10.08 12.24
CA ILE A 132 -1.22 -9.96 11.76
C ILE A 132 -0.60 -8.57 12.02
N TYR A 133 -1.41 -7.54 12.27
CA TYR A 133 -0.92 -6.22 12.66
C TYR A 133 -0.46 -6.17 14.12
N TYR A 134 -0.80 -7.18 14.92
CA TYR A 134 -0.35 -7.35 16.29
C TYR A 134 0.69 -8.48 16.39
N ALA A 135 1.46 -8.46 17.46
CA ALA A 135 2.51 -9.42 17.73
C ALA A 135 1.98 -10.86 17.79
N HIS A 136 2.60 -11.74 17.01
CA HIS A 136 2.32 -13.16 16.97
C HIS A 136 3.60 -13.93 16.64
N GLU A 137 3.66 -15.19 17.05
CA GLU A 137 4.79 -16.06 16.70
C GLU A 137 4.71 -16.49 15.23
N ARG A 138 5.85 -16.45 14.54
CA ARG A 138 5.94 -16.86 13.14
C ARG A 138 7.33 -17.38 12.80
N ASP A 139 7.36 -18.43 11.97
CA ASP A 139 8.57 -18.89 11.31
C ASP A 139 8.97 -17.90 10.22
N VAL A 140 10.14 -17.30 10.38
CA VAL A 140 10.70 -16.29 9.48
C VAL A 140 12.14 -16.63 9.09
N PHE A 141 12.58 -16.11 7.97
CA PHE A 141 13.99 -16.11 7.55
C PHE A 141 14.38 -14.71 7.08
N GLU A 142 15.66 -14.38 7.19
CA GLU A 142 16.17 -13.06 6.81
C GLU A 142 16.62 -13.06 5.34
N ARG A 143 16.13 -12.08 4.56
CA ARG A 143 16.56 -11.84 3.18
C ARG A 143 16.58 -10.33 2.92
N ASP A 144 17.70 -9.83 2.41
CA ASP A 144 17.88 -8.41 2.05
C ASP A 144 17.55 -7.42 3.20
N GLY A 145 17.77 -7.86 4.45
CA GLY A 145 17.49 -7.09 5.68
C GLY A 145 16.03 -7.07 6.11
N MET A 146 15.18 -7.97 5.58
CA MET A 146 13.78 -8.13 5.99
C MET A 146 13.53 -9.52 6.59
N LEU A 147 12.61 -9.60 7.55
CA LEU A 147 12.11 -10.86 8.09
C LEU A 147 10.93 -11.34 7.23
N LEU A 148 11.18 -12.30 6.33
CA LEU A 148 10.14 -12.87 5.49
C LEU A 148 9.52 -14.09 6.17
N ALA A 149 8.19 -14.17 6.18
CA ALA A 149 7.51 -15.34 6.71
C ALA A 149 7.57 -16.53 5.75
N VAL A 150 7.82 -17.71 6.31
CA VAL A 150 7.74 -18.97 5.57
C VAL A 150 6.29 -19.20 5.12
N GLY A 151 6.11 -19.57 3.85
CA GLY A 151 4.83 -20.04 3.35
C GLY A 151 4.82 -20.30 1.84
N PRO A 152 3.64 -20.45 1.22
CA PRO A 152 3.53 -21.00 -0.13
C PRO A 152 4.23 -20.17 -1.21
N TYR A 153 4.34 -18.85 -1.00
CA TYR A 153 4.93 -17.91 -1.96
C TYR A 153 6.27 -17.33 -1.50
N SER A 154 6.78 -17.76 -0.34
CA SER A 154 8.04 -17.29 0.22
C SER A 154 8.71 -18.44 0.99
N GLN A 155 9.70 -19.04 0.34
CA GLN A 155 10.49 -20.14 0.89
C GLN A 155 11.94 -19.71 1.09
N PRO A 156 12.62 -20.20 2.14
CA PRO A 156 14.05 -19.95 2.32
C PRO A 156 14.87 -20.58 1.18
N ARG A 157 15.91 -19.88 0.74
CA ARG A 157 16.92 -20.36 -0.21
C ARG A 157 17.97 -21.18 0.53
N SER A 158 18.82 -21.87 -0.22
CA SER A 158 20.00 -22.55 0.33
C SER A 158 20.86 -21.56 1.11
N GLY A 159 21.10 -21.85 2.40
CA GLY A 159 21.88 -21.00 3.31
C GLY A 159 21.06 -20.03 4.17
N GLU A 160 19.79 -19.80 3.86
CA GLU A 160 18.89 -19.02 4.72
C GLU A 160 18.35 -19.92 5.85
N THR A 161 18.46 -19.45 7.09
CA THR A 161 18.02 -20.20 8.26
C THR A 161 16.66 -19.71 8.73
N VAL A 162 15.76 -20.65 9.01
CA VAL A 162 14.43 -20.35 9.57
C VAL A 162 14.53 -20.23 11.09
N HIS A 163 13.87 -19.21 11.61
CA HIS A 163 13.77 -18.95 13.03
C HIS A 163 12.32 -18.65 13.42
N SER A 164 11.86 -19.20 14.54
CA SER A 164 10.64 -18.69 15.17
C SER A 164 10.93 -17.35 15.85
N ARG A 165 10.08 -16.35 15.58
CA ARG A 165 10.16 -14.99 16.13
C ARG A 165 8.76 -14.46 16.45
N VAL A 166 8.69 -13.59 17.45
CA VAL A 166 7.48 -12.79 17.70
C VAL A 166 7.55 -11.54 16.83
N VAL A 167 6.60 -11.41 15.91
CA VAL A 167 6.59 -10.37 14.87
C VAL A 167 5.19 -9.81 14.68
N ARG A 168 5.12 -8.63 14.07
CA ARG A 168 3.90 -8.06 13.49
C ARG A 168 4.18 -7.54 12.09
N TYR A 169 3.13 -7.16 11.38
CA TYR A 169 3.24 -6.49 10.09
C TYR A 169 2.85 -5.02 10.23
N ARG A 170 3.78 -4.09 9.94
CA ARG A 170 3.46 -2.66 9.80
C ARG A 170 2.72 -2.37 8.50
N THR A 171 3.15 -3.01 7.42
CA THR A 171 2.50 -2.91 6.10
C THR A 171 2.21 -4.29 5.56
N VAL A 172 1.16 -4.42 4.74
CA VAL A 172 0.81 -5.69 4.09
C VAL A 172 0.65 -5.48 2.59
N GLY A 173 1.31 -6.30 1.79
CA GLY A 173 1.15 -6.42 0.34
C GLY A 173 1.15 -7.89 -0.06
N ASP A 174 1.80 -8.23 -1.17
CA ASP A 174 1.97 -9.64 -1.55
C ASP A 174 2.87 -10.37 -0.56
N MET A 175 2.56 -11.64 -0.29
CA MET A 175 3.32 -12.47 0.65
C MET A 175 4.79 -12.65 0.23
N SER A 176 5.08 -12.57 -1.08
CA SER A 176 6.43 -12.73 -1.63
C SER A 176 7.39 -11.59 -1.28
N CYS A 177 6.88 -10.40 -0.95
CA CYS A 177 7.71 -9.20 -0.72
C CYS A 177 7.35 -8.38 0.54
N THR A 178 6.48 -8.90 1.40
CA THR A 178 6.11 -8.24 2.67
C THR A 178 6.96 -8.76 3.83
N GLY A 179 7.82 -7.89 4.36
CA GLY A 179 8.60 -8.15 5.57
C GLY A 179 7.80 -7.91 6.85
N ALA A 180 7.98 -8.79 7.83
CA ALA A 180 7.53 -8.60 9.19
C ALA A 180 8.55 -7.77 9.99
N VAL A 181 8.11 -7.20 11.11
CA VAL A 181 8.97 -6.51 12.08
C VAL A 181 8.90 -7.21 13.43
N ALA A 182 10.04 -7.32 14.11
CA ALA A 182 10.07 -7.82 15.48
C ALA A 182 9.26 -6.87 16.38
N SER A 183 8.30 -7.41 17.12
CA SER A 183 7.41 -6.62 17.96
C SER A 183 6.79 -7.49 19.06
N THR A 184 6.46 -6.86 20.18
CA THR A 184 5.70 -7.49 21.27
C THR A 184 4.31 -6.86 21.44
N ALA A 185 3.94 -5.89 20.59
CA ALA A 185 2.69 -5.16 20.70
C ALA A 185 1.48 -5.99 20.26
N THR A 186 0.66 -6.40 21.22
CA THR A 186 -0.52 -7.25 21.05
C THR A 186 -1.84 -6.48 20.96
N SER A 187 -1.81 -5.15 21.09
CA SER A 187 -2.99 -4.29 21.07
C SER A 187 -2.71 -2.93 20.40
N PRO A 188 -3.75 -2.17 19.97
CA PRO A 188 -3.56 -0.83 19.41
C PRO A 188 -2.76 0.09 20.33
N ALA A 189 -3.07 0.10 21.63
CA ALA A 189 -2.38 0.91 22.63
C ALA A 189 -0.88 0.59 22.70
N GLU A 190 -0.52 -0.69 22.67
CA GLU A 190 0.88 -1.11 22.66
C GLU A 190 1.58 -0.73 21.35
N VAL A 191 0.88 -0.78 20.21
CA VAL A 191 1.44 -0.34 18.93
C VAL A 191 1.66 1.18 18.93
N VAL A 192 0.75 1.98 19.50
CA VAL A 192 0.93 3.43 19.66
C VAL A 192 2.21 3.74 20.44
N ILE A 193 2.44 3.05 21.56
CA ILE A 193 3.67 3.21 22.36
C ILE A 193 4.91 2.85 21.54
N GLU A 194 4.87 1.74 20.81
CA GLU A 194 5.98 1.27 19.98
C GLU A 194 6.30 2.25 18.83
N VAL A 195 5.27 2.75 18.14
CA VAL A 195 5.41 3.68 17.01
C VAL A 195 5.94 5.03 17.49
N ALA A 196 5.45 5.54 18.62
CA ALA A 196 5.91 6.80 19.18
C ALA A 196 7.40 6.81 19.54
N ALA A 197 7.98 5.64 19.82
CA ALA A 197 9.41 5.47 20.12
C ALA A 197 10.28 5.15 18.89
N SER A 198 9.68 4.99 17.71
CA SER A 198 10.38 4.54 16.50
C SER A 198 10.95 5.70 15.68
N GLU A 199 12.19 5.55 15.20
CA GLU A 199 12.84 6.52 14.30
C GLU A 199 12.78 6.12 12.82
N ILE A 200 12.11 5.01 12.48
CA ILE A 200 12.07 4.45 11.13
C ILE A 200 10.67 4.62 10.51
N THR A 201 10.63 5.09 9.26
CA THR A 201 9.39 5.24 8.46
C THR A 201 8.72 3.90 8.20
N GLU A 202 7.38 3.89 8.17
CA GLU A 202 6.55 2.68 8.08
C GLU A 202 6.97 1.70 6.97
N ARG A 203 7.16 2.16 5.73
CA ARG A 203 7.50 1.29 4.58
C ARG A 203 8.97 1.03 4.38
N GLY A 204 9.83 1.96 4.82
CA GLY A 204 11.28 1.87 4.63
C GLY A 204 11.92 0.64 5.27
N ALA A 205 11.27 0.05 6.27
CA ALA A 205 11.73 -1.17 6.96
C ALA A 205 11.12 -2.47 6.42
N THR A 206 10.02 -2.43 5.68
CA THR A 206 9.14 -3.61 5.50
C THR A 206 8.85 -4.00 4.05
N ARG A 207 9.19 -3.16 3.07
CA ARG A 207 8.95 -3.44 1.64
C ARG A 207 10.23 -3.34 0.81
N ALA A 208 10.58 -4.43 0.13
CA ALA A 208 11.74 -4.49 -0.76
C ALA A 208 11.63 -3.51 -1.95
N ASP A 209 10.42 -3.36 -2.51
CA ASP A 209 10.17 -2.63 -3.76
C ASP A 209 10.22 -1.09 -3.61
N ASP A 210 10.21 -0.62 -2.36
CA ASP A 210 10.14 0.80 -1.97
C ASP A 210 11.54 1.39 -1.65
N ARG A 211 12.63 0.64 -1.89
CA ARG A 211 14.01 1.17 -1.85
C ARG A 211 14.43 1.93 -3.12
N ALA A 212 13.47 2.27 -3.99
CA ALA A 212 13.73 2.90 -5.29
C ALA A 212 13.98 4.43 -5.17
N SER A 213 14.64 5.02 -6.16
CA SER A 213 14.97 6.45 -6.18
C SER A 213 13.74 7.33 -6.48
N GLU A 214 13.80 8.63 -6.15
CA GLU A 214 12.71 9.59 -6.45
C GLU A 214 12.29 9.59 -7.93
N ALA A 215 13.26 9.46 -8.85
CA ALA A 215 12.99 9.39 -10.30
C ALA A 215 12.12 8.17 -10.66
N ALA A 216 12.36 7.02 -10.04
CA ALA A 216 11.58 5.81 -10.28
C ALA A 216 10.12 5.96 -9.81
N MET A 217 9.84 6.82 -8.83
CA MET A 217 8.47 7.08 -8.38
C MET A 217 7.71 8.01 -9.34
N GLU A 218 8.36 9.02 -9.90
CA GLU A 218 7.74 9.88 -10.93
C GLU A 218 7.41 9.09 -12.19
N ASP A 219 8.30 8.18 -12.62
CA ASP A 219 8.06 7.28 -13.74
C ASP A 219 6.87 6.35 -13.47
N ARG A 220 6.83 5.72 -12.29
CA ARG A 220 5.67 4.92 -11.85
C ARG A 220 4.38 5.74 -11.89
N LYS A 221 4.38 7.00 -11.42
CA LYS A 221 3.20 7.88 -11.47
C LYS A 221 2.74 8.16 -12.90
N ARG A 222 3.68 8.36 -13.82
CA ARG A 222 3.38 8.54 -15.25
C ARG A 222 2.78 7.26 -15.85
N GLU A 223 3.22 6.09 -15.41
CA GLU A 223 2.65 4.79 -15.82
C GLU A 223 1.27 4.51 -15.20
N GLY A 224 0.77 5.38 -14.31
CA GLY A 224 -0.52 5.23 -13.64
C GLY A 224 -0.45 4.46 -12.31
N TYR A 225 0.76 4.18 -11.81
CA TYR A 225 0.96 3.69 -10.44
C TYR A 225 0.50 4.79 -9.45
N PHE A 226 -0.37 4.40 -8.51
CA PHE A 226 -1.23 5.23 -7.64
C PHE A 226 -2.57 5.69 -8.22
#